data_AF-A0A8H7L7B9-F1
#
_entry.id   AF-A0A8H7L7B9-F1
#
_cell.length_a   1.000
_cell.length_b   1.000
_cell.length_c   1.000
_cell.angle_alpha   90.00
_cell.angle_beta   90.00
_cell.angle_gamma   90.00
#
_symmetry.space_group_name_H-M   'P 1'
#
loop_
_entity.id
_entity.type
_entity.pdbx_description
1 polymer ?
#
loop_
_entity_poly.entity_id
_entity_poly.type
_entity_poly.pdbx_seq_one_letter_code
_entity_poly.pdbx_strand_id
1 'polypeptide(L)'
;MFEDFEANLYRPAEDKIDVAKWHSTRMEFKVLETAAERIQPKLNSHEKWTINNVISQIKQSVISPRDARAAQECDLGDKSEFCDYYKFDVYSRNVQNIAFYADELTNFYASDNQDVEVQALIGEAVVSSKEKIDKLRAAPVELWETEPMFEQIQNMLEKASGLVEAALAASQAKHL
;
A
#
# COMPACT_ATOMS: atom_id res chain seq x y z
N MET A 1 -8.93 2.36 17.91
CA MET A 1 -8.16 2.59 16.67
C MET A 1 -6.65 2.55 16.94
N PHE A 2 -6.06 3.41 17.78
CA PHE A 2 -4.65 3.26 18.21
C PHE A 2 -4.40 2.04 19.13
N GLU A 3 -5.38 1.70 19.98
CA GLU A 3 -5.27 0.57 20.91
C GLU A 3 -5.16 -0.81 20.22
N ASP A 4 -5.77 -0.96 19.03
CA ASP A 4 -5.71 -2.21 18.25
C ASP A 4 -4.34 -2.43 17.59
N PHE A 5 -3.63 -1.35 17.29
CA PHE A 5 -2.27 -1.37 16.73
C PHE A 5 -1.27 -1.83 17.79
N GLU A 6 -1.28 -1.20 18.97
CA GLU A 6 -0.40 -1.57 20.09
C GLU A 6 -0.67 -3.01 20.59
N ALA A 7 -1.93 -3.42 20.67
CA ALA A 7 -2.28 -4.78 21.10
C ALA A 7 -1.78 -5.89 20.14
N ASN A 8 -1.62 -5.59 18.85
CA ASN A 8 -1.07 -6.54 17.88
C ASN A 8 0.46 -6.52 17.82
N LEU A 9 1.10 -5.43 18.21
CA LEU A 9 2.56 -5.29 18.25
C LEU A 9 3.21 -6.26 19.24
N TYR A 10 2.55 -6.56 20.37
CA TYR A 10 3.17 -7.26 21.51
C TYR A 10 2.67 -8.70 21.78
N ARG A 11 1.79 -9.29 20.96
CA ARG A 11 1.41 -10.70 21.16
C ARG A 11 2.58 -11.63 20.88
N PRO A 12 2.81 -12.69 21.69
CA PRO A 12 3.84 -13.69 21.43
C PRO A 12 3.71 -14.30 20.04
N ALA A 13 4.84 -14.69 19.45
CA ALA A 13 4.95 -15.26 18.10
C ALA A 13 4.35 -16.68 17.94
N GLU A 14 3.66 -17.21 18.96
CA GLU A 14 3.18 -18.60 19.00
C GLU A 14 1.74 -18.78 18.48
N ASP A 15 0.99 -17.70 18.29
CA ASP A 15 -0.38 -17.78 17.76
C ASP A 15 -0.40 -17.73 16.23
N LYS A 16 -1.31 -18.51 15.63
CA LYS A 16 -1.70 -18.38 14.22
C LYS A 16 -1.95 -16.90 13.91
N ILE A 17 -1.26 -16.36 12.90
CA ILE A 17 -1.48 -14.98 12.48
C ILE A 17 -2.73 -14.91 11.60
N ASP A 18 -3.60 -13.96 11.90
CA ASP A 18 -4.70 -13.59 11.01
C ASP A 18 -4.12 -12.73 9.89
N VAL A 19 -4.01 -13.30 8.69
CA VAL A 19 -3.41 -12.64 7.51
C VAL A 19 -4.17 -11.38 7.13
N ALA A 20 -5.50 -11.39 7.22
CA ALA A 20 -6.32 -10.23 6.88
C ALA A 20 -6.06 -9.09 7.86
N LYS A 21 -6.13 -9.39 9.17
CA LYS A 21 -5.85 -8.40 10.22
C LYS A 21 -4.43 -7.85 10.10
N TRP A 22 -3.45 -8.72 9.83
CA TRP A 22 -2.06 -8.32 9.67
C TRP A 22 -1.86 -7.39 8.47
N HIS A 23 -2.45 -7.71 7.32
CA HIS A 23 -2.35 -6.84 6.14
C HIS A 23 -2.99 -5.47 6.39
N SER A 24 -4.13 -5.39 7.10
CA SER A 24 -4.70 -4.10 7.51
C SER A 24 -3.76 -3.32 8.43
N THR A 25 -3.10 -3.98 9.40
CA THR A 25 -2.07 -3.35 10.24
C THR A 25 -0.89 -2.83 9.42
N ARG A 26 -0.46 -3.54 8.37
CA ARG A 26 0.56 -3.03 7.44
C ARG A 26 0.10 -1.79 6.68
N MET A 27 -1.16 -1.75 6.24
CA MET A 27 -1.71 -0.56 5.58
C MET A 27 -1.65 0.67 6.50
N GLU A 28 -2.06 0.51 7.76
CA GLU A 28 -1.97 1.58 8.77
C GLU A 28 -0.52 2.03 9.00
N PHE A 29 0.40 1.08 9.14
CA PHE A 29 1.81 1.39 9.27
C PHE A 29 2.34 2.14 8.05
N LYS A 30 1.94 1.76 6.83
CA LYS A 30 2.36 2.43 5.60
C LYS A 30 1.88 3.89 5.55
N VAL A 31 0.67 4.16 6.05
CA VAL A 31 0.17 5.55 6.21
C VAL A 31 1.06 6.34 7.18
N LEU A 32 1.49 5.74 8.29
CA LEU A 32 2.42 6.38 9.24
C LEU A 32 3.78 6.65 8.61
N GLU A 33 4.33 5.71 7.84
CA GLU A 33 5.58 5.92 7.10
C GLU A 33 5.50 7.10 6.13
N THR A 34 4.45 7.12 5.30
CA THR A 34 4.25 8.22 4.34
C THR A 34 4.00 9.56 5.05
N ALA A 35 3.27 9.56 6.16
CA ALA A 35 3.08 10.76 6.97
C ALA A 35 4.42 11.24 7.56
N ALA A 36 5.23 10.32 8.09
CA ALA A 36 6.56 10.62 8.62
C ALA A 36 7.47 11.22 7.55
N GLU A 37 7.51 10.65 6.34
CA GLU A 37 8.27 11.18 5.20
C GLU A 37 7.83 12.60 4.84
N ARG A 38 6.52 12.87 4.79
CA ARG A 38 5.97 14.19 4.46
C ARG A 38 6.35 15.27 5.47
N ILE A 39 6.49 14.92 6.75
CA ILE A 39 6.88 15.88 7.78
C ILE A 39 8.41 16.07 7.87
N GLN A 40 9.23 15.15 7.34
CA GLN A 40 10.70 15.23 7.41
C GLN A 40 11.26 16.63 7.09
N PRO A 41 10.82 17.35 6.02
CA PRO A 41 11.40 18.66 5.69
C PRO A 41 11.21 19.73 6.78
N LYS A 42 10.23 19.56 7.66
CA LYS A 42 9.90 20.51 8.74
C LYS A 42 10.60 20.21 10.07
N LEU A 43 11.26 19.06 10.17
CA LEU A 43 11.87 18.57 11.39
C LEU A 43 13.35 18.94 11.49
N ASN A 44 13.81 19.14 12.72
CA ASN A 44 15.24 19.24 13.01
C ASN A 44 15.92 17.86 12.97
N SER A 45 17.26 17.83 12.97
CA SER A 45 18.03 16.59 12.84
C SER A 45 17.72 15.56 13.93
N HIS A 46 17.47 15.99 15.16
CA HIS A 46 17.15 15.08 16.27
C HIS A 46 15.76 14.46 16.09
N GLU A 47 14.76 15.25 15.72
CA GLU A 47 13.40 14.76 15.45
C GLU A 47 13.36 13.78 14.28
N LYS A 48 14.07 14.08 13.18
CA LYS A 48 14.24 13.18 12.04
C LYS A 48 14.83 11.84 12.48
N TRP A 49 15.91 11.89 13.27
CA TRP A 49 16.56 10.70 13.78
C TRP A 49 15.61 9.88 14.67
N THR A 50 14.90 10.52 15.59
CA THR A 50 13.96 9.85 16.50
C THR A 50 12.84 9.13 15.74
N ILE A 51 12.21 9.81 14.78
CA ILE A 51 11.13 9.22 13.97
C ILE A 51 11.65 8.06 13.12
N ASN A 52 12.77 8.24 12.42
CA ASN A 52 13.36 7.19 11.58
C ASN A 52 13.80 5.98 12.42
N ASN A 53 14.33 6.21 13.62
CA ASN A 53 14.71 5.15 14.54
C ASN A 53 13.48 4.38 15.03
N VAL A 54 12.40 5.05 15.40
CA VAL A 54 11.15 4.38 15.83
C VAL A 54 10.55 3.54 14.69
N ILE A 55 10.45 4.12 13.48
CA ILE A 55 9.96 3.38 12.29
C ILE A 55 10.84 2.16 12.02
N SER A 56 12.17 2.32 12.07
CA SER A 56 13.13 1.23 11.87
C SER A 56 12.96 0.13 12.92
N GLN A 57 12.81 0.48 14.20
CA GLN A 57 12.59 -0.49 15.28
C GLN A 57 11.28 -1.27 15.11
N ILE A 58 10.19 -0.60 14.71
CA ILE A 58 8.91 -1.26 14.43
C ILE A 58 9.06 -2.22 13.24
N LYS A 59 9.72 -1.78 12.17
CA LYS A 59 9.99 -2.63 11.01
C LYS A 59 10.72 -3.91 11.38
N GLN A 60 11.85 -3.76 12.06
CA GLN A 60 12.74 -4.88 12.36
C GLN A 60 12.19 -5.81 13.44
N SER A 61 11.59 -5.24 14.50
CA SER A 61 11.16 -6.03 15.66
C SER A 61 9.79 -6.66 15.47
N VAL A 62 8.94 -6.09 14.62
CA VAL A 62 7.53 -6.49 14.54
C VAL A 62 7.09 -6.78 13.12
N ILE A 63 7.29 -5.84 12.18
CA ILE A 63 6.77 -6.00 10.82
C ILE A 63 7.41 -7.21 10.14
N SER A 64 8.74 -7.21 9.96
CA SER A 64 9.43 -8.26 9.21
C SER A 64 9.21 -9.67 9.78
N PRO A 65 9.28 -9.91 11.11
CA PRO A 65 8.97 -11.24 11.66
C PRO A 65 7.52 -11.68 11.41
N ARG A 66 6.55 -10.76 11.50
CA ARG A 66 5.14 -11.09 11.29
C ARG A 66 4.78 -11.24 9.81
N ASP A 67 5.48 -10.57 8.90
CA ASP A 67 5.33 -10.80 7.45
C ASP A 67 5.75 -12.21 7.07
N ALA A 68 6.91 -12.65 7.55
CA ALA A 68 7.39 -14.00 7.31
C ALA A 68 6.39 -15.02 7.85
N ARG A 69 5.76 -14.75 8.99
CA ARG A 69 4.71 -15.61 9.54
C ARG A 69 3.42 -15.58 8.73
N ALA A 70 2.98 -14.42 8.25
CA ALA A 70 1.79 -14.32 7.41
C ALA A 70 1.98 -15.02 6.06
N ALA A 71 3.16 -14.88 5.44
CA ALA A 71 3.53 -15.64 4.26
C ALA A 71 3.48 -17.16 4.52
N GLN A 72 4.01 -17.60 5.66
CA GLN A 72 3.93 -19.01 6.07
C GLN A 72 2.49 -19.51 6.22
N GLU A 73 1.59 -18.76 6.86
CA GLU A 73 0.18 -19.17 6.97
C GLU A 73 -0.51 -19.26 5.59
N CYS A 74 -0.17 -18.35 4.67
CA CYS A 74 -0.65 -18.41 3.29
C CYS A 74 -0.14 -19.63 2.53
N ASP A 75 1.11 -20.04 2.76
CA ASP A 75 1.68 -21.27 2.19
C ASP A 75 1.08 -22.54 2.81
N LEU A 76 0.65 -22.46 4.07
CA LEU A 76 -0.06 -23.53 4.78
C LEU A 76 -1.56 -23.63 4.42
N GLY A 77 -2.03 -22.79 3.49
CA GLY A 77 -3.38 -22.89 2.91
C GLY A 77 -4.45 -22.04 3.61
N ASP A 78 -4.06 -20.96 4.30
CA ASP A 78 -5.02 -19.93 4.69
C ASP A 78 -5.78 -19.41 3.45
N LYS A 79 -7.09 -19.18 3.60
CA LYS A 79 -8.01 -18.83 2.51
C LYS A 79 -8.33 -17.34 2.44
N SER A 80 -7.66 -16.52 3.26
CA SER A 80 -7.78 -15.08 3.18
C SER A 80 -7.45 -14.58 1.78
N GLU A 81 -8.30 -13.72 1.21
CA GLU A 81 -7.99 -13.02 -0.04
C GLU A 81 -6.69 -12.20 0.06
N PHE A 82 -6.27 -11.86 1.28
CA PHE A 82 -5.05 -11.11 1.50
C PHE A 82 -3.78 -11.94 1.26
N CYS A 83 -3.87 -13.27 1.17
CA CYS A 83 -2.73 -14.11 0.81
C CYS A 83 -2.17 -13.82 -0.59
N ASP A 84 -2.98 -13.24 -1.47
CA ASP A 84 -2.56 -12.77 -2.79
C ASP A 84 -1.48 -11.66 -2.69
N TYR A 85 -1.47 -10.88 -1.60
CA TYR A 85 -0.43 -9.87 -1.34
C TYR A 85 0.82 -10.44 -0.68
N TYR A 86 0.91 -11.75 -0.43
CA TYR A 86 2.09 -12.41 0.14
C TYR A 86 2.81 -13.32 -0.87
N LYS A 87 2.39 -13.29 -2.14
CA LYS A 87 3.00 -14.03 -3.24
C LYS A 87 3.44 -13.09 -4.34
N PHE A 88 4.72 -13.12 -4.69
CA PHE A 88 5.28 -12.16 -5.66
C PHE A 88 4.62 -12.25 -7.03
N ASP A 89 4.29 -13.45 -7.52
CA ASP A 89 3.66 -13.62 -8.84
C ASP A 89 2.25 -12.99 -8.90
N VAL A 90 1.46 -13.14 -7.83
CA VAL A 90 0.13 -12.56 -7.72
C VAL A 90 0.23 -11.04 -7.55
N TYR A 91 1.11 -10.58 -6.67
CA TYR A 91 1.42 -9.16 -6.47
C TYR A 91 1.82 -8.49 -7.79
N SER A 92 2.77 -9.08 -8.52
CA SER A 92 3.27 -8.58 -9.81
C SER A 92 2.15 -8.43 -10.85
N ARG A 93 1.29 -9.44 -10.99
CA ARG A 93 0.10 -9.35 -11.88
C ARG A 93 -0.84 -8.23 -11.45
N ASN A 94 -1.09 -8.08 -10.15
CA ASN A 94 -1.96 -7.02 -9.64
C ASN A 94 -1.38 -5.62 -9.87
N VAL A 95 -0.06 -5.46 -9.73
CA VAL A 95 0.65 -4.21 -10.07
C VAL A 95 0.55 -3.90 -11.56
N GLN A 96 0.75 -4.88 -12.44
CA GLN A 96 0.63 -4.68 -13.88
C GLN A 96 -0.80 -4.29 -14.28
N ASN A 97 -1.81 -4.97 -13.71
CA ASN A 97 -3.21 -4.66 -13.96
C ASN A 97 -3.55 -3.23 -13.51
N ILE A 98 -3.13 -2.83 -12.30
CA ILE A 98 -3.43 -1.47 -11.82
C ILE A 98 -2.67 -0.40 -12.59
N ALA A 99 -1.44 -0.69 -13.05
CA ALA A 99 -0.69 0.23 -13.89
C ALA A 99 -1.38 0.44 -15.25
N PHE A 100 -1.93 -0.62 -15.85
CA PHE A 100 -2.74 -0.51 -17.06
C PHE A 100 -3.98 0.36 -16.81
N TYR A 101 -4.76 0.09 -15.76
CA TYR A 101 -5.95 0.90 -15.44
C TYR A 101 -5.62 2.35 -15.10
N ALA A 102 -4.51 2.62 -14.41
CA ALA A 102 -4.08 3.98 -14.09
C ALA A 102 -3.73 4.79 -15.35
N ASP A 103 -3.09 4.16 -16.34
CA ASP A 103 -2.77 4.80 -17.63
C ASP A 103 -4.07 5.11 -18.41
N GLU A 104 -4.99 4.16 -18.49
CA GLU A 104 -6.31 4.35 -19.09
C GLU A 104 -7.08 5.51 -18.43
N LEU A 105 -7.10 5.56 -17.09
CA LEU A 105 -7.76 6.64 -16.34
C LEU A 105 -7.23 8.02 -16.72
N THR A 106 -5.92 8.18 -16.94
CA THR A 106 -5.38 9.48 -17.34
C THR A 106 -5.87 9.97 -18.71
N ASN A 107 -6.17 9.06 -19.64
CA ASN A 107 -6.75 9.42 -20.92
C ASN A 107 -8.19 9.93 -20.79
N PHE A 108 -8.95 9.43 -19.81
CA PHE A 108 -10.33 9.88 -19.59
C PHE A 108 -10.41 11.27 -18.94
N TYR A 109 -9.48 11.62 -18.04
CA TYR A 109 -9.45 12.94 -17.41
C TYR A 109 -8.99 14.08 -18.33
N ALA A 110 -8.29 13.77 -19.42
CA ALA A 110 -7.86 14.77 -20.39
C ALA A 110 -9.01 15.31 -21.27
N SER A 111 -10.20 14.71 -21.21
CA SER A 111 -11.35 15.09 -22.03
C SER A 111 -12.39 15.88 -21.23
N ASP A 112 -12.41 17.21 -21.38
CA ASP A 112 -13.32 18.11 -20.66
C ASP A 112 -14.81 18.02 -21.09
N ASN A 113 -15.14 17.22 -22.12
CA ASN A 113 -16.50 17.13 -22.68
C ASN A 113 -17.32 15.91 -22.21
N GLN A 114 -17.02 15.35 -21.04
CA GLN A 114 -17.72 14.17 -20.54
C GLN A 114 -18.99 14.53 -19.75
N ASP A 115 -20.03 13.71 -19.92
CA ASP A 115 -21.28 13.77 -19.16
C ASP A 115 -21.02 13.66 -17.65
N VAL A 116 -21.86 14.29 -16.84
CA VAL A 116 -21.77 14.29 -15.37
C VAL A 116 -21.82 12.86 -14.80
N GLU A 117 -22.63 11.97 -15.36
CA GLU A 117 -22.70 10.57 -14.91
C GLU A 117 -21.40 9.83 -15.22
N VAL A 118 -20.78 10.12 -16.37
CA VAL A 118 -19.49 9.54 -16.76
C VAL A 118 -18.37 10.03 -15.83
N GLN A 119 -18.36 11.32 -15.49
CA GLN A 119 -17.39 11.87 -14.53
C GLN A 119 -17.52 11.23 -13.14
N ALA A 120 -18.74 10.97 -12.67
CA ALA A 120 -18.97 10.29 -11.39
C ALA A 120 -18.40 8.86 -11.39
N LEU A 121 -18.67 8.08 -12.45
CA LEU A 121 -18.13 6.72 -12.59
C LEU A 121 -16.60 6.69 -12.66
N ILE A 122 -15.98 7.67 -13.33
CA ILE A 122 -14.53 7.79 -13.36
C ILE A 122 -13.99 8.13 -11.96
N GLY A 123 -14.65 9.03 -11.24
CA GLY A 123 -14.31 9.34 -9.85
C GLY A 123 -14.32 8.08 -8.96
N GLU A 124 -15.35 7.26 -9.05
CA GLU A 124 -15.43 5.97 -8.34
C GLU A 124 -14.30 5.01 -8.75
N ALA A 125 -13.99 4.93 -10.04
CA ALA A 125 -12.90 4.08 -10.55
C ALA A 125 -11.53 4.53 -10.04
N VAL A 126 -11.30 5.84 -9.90
CA VAL A 126 -10.07 6.39 -9.31
C VAL A 126 -9.98 6.07 -7.82
N VAL A 127 -11.06 6.25 -7.05
CA VAL A 127 -11.08 5.90 -5.62
C VAL A 127 -10.79 4.41 -5.44
N SER A 128 -11.47 3.54 -6.21
CA SER A 128 -11.22 2.09 -6.17
C SER A 128 -9.77 1.75 -6.54
N SER A 129 -9.20 2.45 -7.52
CA SER A 129 -7.79 2.25 -7.92
C SER A 129 -6.82 2.66 -6.81
N LYS A 130 -7.12 3.75 -6.10
CA LYS A 130 -6.34 4.21 -4.95
C LYS A 130 -6.34 3.18 -3.83
N GLU A 131 -7.51 2.62 -3.49
CA GLU A 131 -7.62 1.57 -2.47
C GLU A 131 -6.80 0.33 -2.83
N LYS A 132 -6.82 -0.09 -4.11
CA LYS A 132 -5.99 -1.22 -4.59
C LYS A 132 -4.51 -0.92 -4.49
N ILE A 133 -4.08 0.29 -4.87
CA ILE A 133 -2.69 0.73 -4.72
C ILE A 133 -2.26 0.72 -3.25
N ASP A 134 -3.12 1.16 -2.33
CA ASP A 134 -2.80 1.17 -0.90
C ASP A 134 -2.60 -0.24 -0.33
N LYS A 135 -3.45 -1.19 -0.76
CA LYS A 135 -3.24 -2.62 -0.43
C LYS A 135 -1.92 -3.16 -1.01
N LEU A 136 -1.60 -2.83 -2.26
CA LEU A 136 -0.33 -3.23 -2.89
C LEU A 136 0.89 -2.60 -2.20
N ARG A 137 0.82 -1.34 -1.80
CA ARG A 137 1.89 -0.65 -1.05
C ARG A 137 2.14 -1.25 0.33
N ALA A 138 1.13 -1.92 0.89
CA ALA A 138 1.22 -2.63 2.16
C ALA A 138 1.72 -4.07 2.01
N ALA A 139 2.01 -4.57 0.80
CA ALA A 139 2.62 -5.88 0.62
C ALA A 139 4.04 -5.95 1.26
N PRO A 140 4.50 -7.13 1.70
CA PRO A 140 5.82 -7.33 2.31
C PRO A 140 6.91 -7.45 1.23
N VAL A 141 7.12 -6.36 0.49
CA VAL A 141 8.04 -6.29 -0.66
C VAL A 141 9.47 -6.66 -0.29
N GLU A 142 9.85 -6.48 0.97
CA GLU A 142 11.15 -6.86 1.52
C GLU A 142 11.43 -8.38 1.42
N LEU A 143 10.38 -9.21 1.32
CA LEU A 143 10.52 -10.66 1.11
C LEU A 143 10.93 -11.02 -0.32
N TRP A 144 10.86 -10.08 -1.26
CA TRP A 144 10.99 -10.33 -2.70
C TRP A 144 12.08 -9.51 -3.38
N GLU A 145 12.97 -8.86 -2.63
CA GLU A 145 14.04 -8.01 -3.19
C GLU A 145 14.95 -8.77 -4.17
N THR A 146 14.99 -10.10 -4.06
CA THR A 146 15.77 -10.99 -4.94
C THR A 146 14.98 -11.58 -6.10
N GLU A 147 13.66 -11.34 -6.17
CA GLU A 147 12.81 -11.87 -7.23
C GLU A 147 13.13 -11.20 -8.58
N PRO A 148 13.11 -11.97 -9.68
CA PRO A 148 13.24 -11.40 -11.01
C PRO A 148 12.17 -10.32 -11.25
N MET A 149 12.56 -9.20 -11.85
CA MET A 149 11.69 -8.05 -12.14
C MET A 149 11.20 -7.25 -10.92
N PHE A 150 11.66 -7.53 -9.70
CA PHE A 150 11.23 -6.80 -8.49
C PHE A 150 11.28 -5.27 -8.67
N GLU A 151 12.44 -4.73 -9.06
CA GLU A 151 12.60 -3.28 -9.27
C GLU A 151 11.66 -2.72 -10.33
N GLN A 152 11.48 -3.45 -11.44
CA GLN A 152 10.57 -3.05 -12.51
C GLN A 152 9.13 -2.95 -12.01
N ILE A 153 8.70 -3.93 -11.20
CA ILE A 153 7.36 -3.95 -10.60
C ILE A 153 7.19 -2.82 -9.59
N GLN A 154 8.19 -2.54 -8.73
CA GLN A 154 8.12 -1.40 -7.81
C GLN A 154 7.97 -0.06 -8.56
N ASN A 155 8.74 0.13 -9.62
CA ASN A 155 8.65 1.33 -10.46
C ASN A 155 7.29 1.46 -11.15
N MET A 156 6.68 0.35 -11.59
CA MET A 156 5.32 0.36 -12.16
C MET A 156 4.28 0.79 -11.13
N LEU A 157 4.37 0.28 -9.89
CA LEU A 157 3.46 0.68 -8.82
C LEU A 157 3.61 2.16 -8.46
N GLU A 158 4.84 2.66 -8.39
CA GLU A 158 5.11 4.08 -8.13
C GLU A 158 4.50 4.97 -9.23
N LYS A 159 4.75 4.65 -10.51
CA LYS A 159 4.15 5.37 -11.64
C LYS A 159 2.63 5.34 -11.56
N ALA A 160 2.03 4.16 -11.40
CA ALA A 160 0.58 4.00 -11.30
C ALA A 160 -0.02 4.84 -10.17
N SER A 161 0.66 4.87 -9.02
CA SER A 161 0.22 5.70 -7.90
C SER A 161 0.29 7.19 -8.18
N GLY A 162 1.35 7.67 -8.85
CA GLY A 162 1.44 9.08 -9.24
C GLY A 162 0.29 9.49 -10.17
N LEU A 163 -0.07 8.62 -11.13
CA LEU A 163 -1.19 8.86 -12.05
C LEU A 163 -2.53 8.93 -11.31
N VAL A 164 -2.80 7.97 -10.41
CA VAL A 164 -4.05 7.94 -9.62
C VAL A 164 -4.13 9.11 -8.64
N GLU A 165 -3.02 9.49 -7.99
CA GLU A 165 -2.99 10.65 -7.09
C GLU A 165 -3.24 11.96 -7.85
N ALA A 166 -2.69 12.12 -9.05
CA ALA A 166 -2.96 13.26 -9.91
C ALA A 166 -4.44 13.30 -10.35
N ALA A 167 -5.00 12.15 -10.73
CA ALA A 167 -6.41 12.02 -11.10
C ALA A 167 -7.36 12.38 -9.94
N LEU A 168 -7.06 11.91 -8.71
CA LEU A 168 -7.79 12.28 -7.50
C LEU A 168 -7.77 13.79 -7.25
N ALA A 169 -6.59 14.41 -7.32
CA ALA A 169 -6.45 15.84 -7.12
C ALA A 169 -7.24 16.65 -8.16
N ALA A 170 -7.17 16.24 -9.43
CA ALA A 170 -7.93 16.89 -10.50
C ALA A 170 -9.45 16.74 -10.32
N SER A 171 -9.92 15.55 -9.91
CA SER A 171 -11.35 15.29 -9.63
C SER A 171 -11.85 16.16 -8.47
N GLN A 172 -11.08 16.28 -7.39
CA GLN A 172 -11.44 17.09 -6.23
C GLN A 172 -11.49 18.58 -6.54
N ALA A 173 -10.59 19.08 -7.39
CA ALA A 173 -10.57 20.47 -7.81
C ALA A 173 -11.78 20.87 -8.67
N LYS A 174 -12.40 19.94 -9.41
CA LYS A 174 -13.61 20.19 -10.22
C LYS A 174 -14.92 20.24 -9.39
N HIS A 175 -14.87 19.82 -8.12
CA HIS A 175 -16.03 19.83 -7.20
C HIS A 175 -16.00 20.96 -6.15
N LEU A 176 -15.01 21.88 -6.23
CA LEU A 176 -14.89 23.11 -5.43
C LEU A 176 -15.26 24.33 -6.28
#